data_AF-A0A6G9NB30-F1
#
_entry.id   AF-A0A6G9NB30-F1
#
_cell.length_a   1.000
_cell.length_b   1.000
_cell.length_c   1.000
_cell.angle_alpha   90.00
_cell.angle_beta   90.00
_cell.angle_gamma   90.00
#
_symmetry.space_group_name_H-M   'P 1'
#
loop_
_entity.id
_entity.type
_entity.pdbx_description
1 polymer ?
#
loop_
_entity_poly.entity_id
_entity_poly.type
_entity_poly.pdbx_seq_one_letter_code
_entity_poly.pdbx_strand_id
1 'polypeptide(L)'
;MEVFIARYSRWRLGLLFALALGFVALGFFLMFETGDGGGIVIGGLSTGFFGLCALLIGRKAFDTRVQLRIDRQGVFTRGWSDGVIGWDGISEVSTWHHRGQRFIILSLEDRAVHPPRPGLAAWTAGINRRLTGGDVPIALTGMDRGFDEAFAAIEHFRKAAREGSSASPGP
;
A
#
# COMPACT_ATOMS: atom_id res chain seq x y z
N MET A 1 -8.37 -2.03 21.74
CA MET A 1 -7.46 -2.58 20.71
C MET A 1 -6.05 -2.20 21.09
N GLU A 2 -5.12 -3.16 21.22
CA GLU A 2 -3.75 -2.84 21.68
C GLU A 2 -2.86 -2.31 20.55
N VAL A 3 -2.94 -2.88 19.34
CA VAL A 3 -2.19 -2.45 18.15
C VAL A 3 -2.85 -3.07 16.91
N PHE A 4 -2.98 -2.31 15.83
CA PHE A 4 -3.40 -2.83 14.52
C PHE A 4 -2.17 -2.99 13.63
N ILE A 5 -1.94 -4.21 13.13
CA ILE A 5 -0.85 -4.53 12.21
C ILE A 5 -1.46 -5.17 10.97
N ALA A 6 -1.14 -4.61 9.80
CA ALA A 6 -1.43 -5.22 8.52
C ALA A 6 -0.13 -5.67 7.83
N ARG A 7 -0.16 -6.90 7.34
CA ARG A 7 0.90 -7.56 6.58
C ARG A 7 0.35 -7.99 5.22
N TYR A 8 1.23 -8.33 4.29
CA TYR A 8 0.76 -8.89 3.02
C TYR A 8 0.14 -10.28 3.23
N SER A 9 -1.03 -10.50 2.63
CA SER A 9 -1.69 -11.81 2.65
C SER A 9 -1.00 -12.75 1.67
N ARG A 10 -0.27 -13.73 2.22
CA ARG A 10 0.47 -14.74 1.44
C ARG A 10 -0.43 -15.54 0.51
N TRP A 11 -1.68 -15.80 0.94
CA TRP A 11 -2.65 -16.51 0.13
C TRP A 11 -3.08 -15.71 -1.10
N ARG A 12 -3.48 -14.44 -0.91
CA ARG A 12 -3.89 -13.57 -2.01
C ARG A 12 -2.74 -13.32 -2.99
N LEU A 13 -1.52 -13.07 -2.47
CA LEU A 13 -0.34 -12.90 -3.33
C LEU A 13 0.08 -14.20 -4.01
N GLY A 14 -0.03 -15.34 -3.35
CA GLY A 14 0.22 -16.66 -3.95
C GLY A 14 -0.76 -16.97 -5.08
N LEU A 15 -2.04 -16.62 -4.92
CA LEU A 15 -3.07 -16.81 -5.94
C LEU A 15 -2.84 -15.89 -7.15
N LEU A 16 -2.46 -14.63 -6.91
CA LEU A 16 -2.05 -13.70 -7.97
C LEU A 16 -0.78 -14.17 -8.68
N PHE A 17 0.18 -14.74 -7.95
CA PHE A 17 1.40 -15.29 -8.52
C PHE A 17 1.09 -16.51 -9.40
N ALA A 18 0.25 -17.44 -8.92
CA ALA A 18 -0.19 -18.60 -9.69
C ALA A 18 -0.94 -18.18 -10.97
N LEU A 19 -1.82 -17.18 -10.87
CA LEU A 19 -2.52 -16.62 -12.03
C LEU A 19 -1.53 -16.01 -13.03
N ALA A 20 -0.56 -15.23 -12.57
CA ALA A 20 0.47 -14.64 -13.43
C ALA A 20 1.32 -15.72 -14.13
N LEU A 21 1.69 -16.80 -13.43
CA LEU A 21 2.35 -17.96 -14.05
C LEU A 21 1.48 -18.64 -15.12
N GLY A 22 0.17 -18.74 -14.88
CA GLY A 22 -0.78 -19.23 -15.88
C GLY A 22 -0.79 -18.39 -17.16
N PHE A 23 -0.80 -17.06 -17.02
CA PHE A 23 -0.69 -16.14 -18.16
C PHE A 23 0.65 -16.23 -18.89
N VAL A 24 1.76 -16.44 -18.15
CA VAL A 24 3.08 -16.67 -18.74
C VAL A 24 3.09 -17.97 -19.55
N ALA A 25 2.56 -19.06 -19.00
CA ALA A 25 2.47 -20.34 -19.71
C ALA A 25 1.61 -20.22 -20.97
N LEU A 26 0.50 -19.49 -20.90
CA LEU A 26 -0.36 -19.22 -22.06
C LEU A 26 0.36 -18.36 -23.12
N GLY A 27 1.16 -17.38 -22.69
CA GLY A 27 1.99 -16.56 -23.58
C GLY A 27 3.04 -17.38 -24.33
N PHE A 28 3.71 -18.30 -23.63
CA PHE A 28 4.60 -19.28 -24.26
C PHE A 28 3.86 -20.20 -25.22
N PHE A 29 2.71 -20.73 -24.82
CA PHE A 29 1.90 -21.60 -25.67
C PHE A 29 1.51 -20.91 -26.99
N LEU A 30 1.04 -19.66 -26.93
CA LEU A 30 0.73 -18.86 -28.12
C LEU A 30 1.94 -18.65 -29.04
N MET A 31 3.12 -18.43 -28.45
CA MET A 31 4.36 -18.23 -29.18
C MET A 31 4.83 -19.50 -29.92
N PHE A 32 4.62 -20.69 -29.34
CA PHE A 32 5.00 -21.97 -29.96
C PHE A 32 3.94 -22.54 -30.91
N GLU A 33 2.65 -22.40 -30.59
CA GLU A 33 1.55 -23.01 -31.34
C GLU A 33 1.18 -22.21 -32.60
N THR A 34 1.13 -20.88 -32.51
CA THR A 34 0.70 -20.04 -33.63
C THR A 34 1.80 -19.90 -34.68
N GLY A 35 3.06 -19.77 -34.24
CA GLY A 35 4.24 -19.68 -35.10
C GLY A 35 4.27 -18.48 -36.07
N ASP A 36 3.29 -17.58 -36.00
CA ASP A 36 3.19 -16.37 -36.82
C ASP A 36 3.86 -15.18 -36.12
N GLY A 37 4.24 -14.17 -36.91
CA GLY A 37 4.88 -12.97 -36.36
C GLY A 37 4.03 -12.25 -35.31
N GLY A 38 2.69 -12.34 -35.42
CA GLY A 38 1.75 -11.77 -34.46
C GLY A 38 1.77 -12.49 -33.11
N GLY A 39 1.68 -13.83 -33.11
CA GLY A 39 1.71 -14.67 -31.90
C GLY A 39 3.04 -14.58 -31.14
N ILE A 40 4.17 -14.45 -31.85
CA ILE A 40 5.48 -14.25 -31.22
C ILE A 40 5.54 -12.88 -30.51
N VAL A 41 5.04 -11.82 -31.14
CA VAL A 41 5.03 -10.47 -30.54
C VAL A 41 4.09 -10.42 -29.35
N ILE A 42 2.83 -10.87 -29.50
CA ILE A 42 1.82 -10.83 -28.44
C ILE A 42 2.19 -11.77 -27.28
N GLY A 43 2.64 -12.98 -27.59
CA GLY A 43 3.11 -13.97 -26.63
C GLY A 43 4.35 -13.50 -25.88
N GLY A 44 5.31 -12.90 -26.58
CA GLY A 44 6.52 -12.30 -25.99
C GLY A 44 6.21 -11.11 -25.07
N LEU A 45 5.36 -10.16 -25.50
CA LEU A 45 4.92 -9.03 -24.69
C LEU A 45 4.16 -9.49 -23.44
N SER A 46 3.23 -10.44 -23.59
CA SER A 46 2.47 -11.00 -22.48
C SER A 46 3.40 -11.71 -21.50
N THR A 47 4.29 -12.58 -21.99
CA THR A 47 5.25 -13.33 -21.17
C THR A 47 6.20 -12.41 -20.42
N GLY A 48 6.75 -11.39 -21.09
CA GLY A 48 7.64 -10.41 -20.46
C GLY A 48 6.93 -9.59 -19.39
N PHE A 49 5.75 -9.07 -19.70
CA PHE A 49 4.97 -8.26 -18.77
C PHE A 49 4.47 -9.07 -17.57
N PHE A 50 3.79 -10.19 -17.80
CA PHE A 50 3.26 -11.05 -16.74
C PHE A 50 4.38 -11.75 -15.97
N GLY A 51 5.50 -12.10 -16.61
CA GLY A 51 6.69 -12.64 -15.96
C GLY A 51 7.33 -11.65 -15.00
N LEU A 52 7.48 -10.38 -15.43
CA LEU A 52 7.96 -9.31 -14.56
C LEU A 52 6.99 -9.09 -13.38
N CYS A 53 5.68 -9.06 -13.64
CA CYS A 53 4.67 -8.97 -12.59
C CYS A 53 4.76 -10.15 -11.61
N ALA A 54 4.90 -11.38 -12.10
CA ALA A 54 5.06 -12.57 -11.28
C ALA A 54 6.30 -12.45 -10.38
N LEU A 55 7.43 -12.00 -10.92
CA LEU A 55 8.66 -11.84 -10.15
C LEU A 55 8.52 -10.77 -9.04
N LEU A 56 7.89 -9.63 -9.35
CA LEU A 56 7.60 -8.59 -8.38
C LEU A 56 6.62 -9.06 -7.29
N ILE A 57 5.53 -9.73 -7.68
CA ILE A 57 4.53 -10.29 -6.76
C ILE A 57 5.15 -11.37 -5.90
N GLY A 58 5.96 -12.26 -6.48
CA GLY A 58 6.70 -13.29 -5.76
C GLY A 58 7.62 -12.69 -4.71
N ARG A 59 8.46 -11.71 -5.09
CA ARG A 59 9.31 -10.98 -4.14
C ARG A 59 8.50 -10.31 -3.03
N LYS A 60 7.32 -9.78 -3.34
CA LYS A 60 6.40 -9.16 -2.38
C LYS A 60 5.70 -10.19 -1.49
N ALA A 61 5.44 -11.40 -1.99
CA ALA A 61 4.85 -12.51 -1.25
C ALA A 61 5.82 -13.11 -0.22
N PHE A 62 7.12 -13.04 -0.49
CA PHE A 62 8.17 -13.40 0.46
C PHE A 62 8.47 -12.29 1.48
N ASP A 63 7.93 -11.08 1.30
CA ASP A 63 8.10 -9.99 2.27
C ASP A 63 7.13 -10.16 3.45
N THR A 64 7.62 -10.75 4.55
CA THR A 64 6.88 -10.96 5.81
C THR A 64 6.84 -9.73 6.71
N ARG A 65 7.40 -8.60 6.27
CA ARG A 65 7.58 -7.41 7.10
C ARG A 65 6.25 -6.68 7.30
N VAL A 66 6.12 -6.03 8.45
CA VAL A 66 4.99 -5.16 8.78
C VAL A 66 4.94 -4.00 7.77
N GLN A 67 3.81 -3.87 7.09
CA GLN A 67 3.61 -2.84 6.06
C GLN A 67 2.87 -1.63 6.62
N LEU A 68 1.89 -1.88 7.47
CA LEU A 68 1.12 -0.87 8.19
C LEU A 68 1.02 -1.27 9.65
N ARG A 69 1.32 -0.34 10.54
CA ARG A 69 1.11 -0.49 11.98
C ARG A 69 0.47 0.79 12.50
N ILE A 70 -0.65 0.65 13.18
CA ILE A 70 -1.41 1.74 13.78
C ILE A 70 -1.47 1.44 15.28
N ASP A 71 -0.96 2.36 16.10
CA ASP A 71 -0.90 2.23 17.55
C ASP A 71 -1.17 3.59 18.24
N ARG A 72 -0.95 3.64 19.56
CA ARG A 72 -1.08 4.88 20.34
C ARG A 72 -0.01 5.93 20.02
N GLN A 73 1.14 5.52 19.53
CA GLN A 73 2.23 6.43 19.16
C GLN A 73 1.96 7.08 17.81
N GLY A 74 1.26 6.39 16.90
CA GLY A 74 0.91 6.93 15.59
C GLY A 74 0.65 5.89 14.51
N VAL A 75 0.90 6.30 13.26
CA VAL A 75 0.79 5.46 12.07
C VAL A 75 2.17 5.23 11.47
N PHE A 76 2.57 3.97 11.38
CA PHE A 76 3.76 3.53 10.68
C PHE A 76 3.36 2.90 9.35
N THR A 77 3.92 3.42 8.25
CA THR A 77 3.76 2.85 6.91
C THR A 77 5.11 2.72 6.22
N ARG A 78 5.51 1.48 5.97
CA ARG A 78 6.80 1.15 5.36
C ARG A 78 6.99 1.77 3.97
N GLY A 79 5.88 1.96 3.25
CA GLY A 79 5.89 2.54 1.91
C GLY A 79 6.28 4.03 1.88
N TRP A 80 6.06 4.75 2.98
CA TRP A 80 6.36 6.18 3.08
C TRP A 80 7.70 6.43 3.77
N SER A 81 7.91 5.87 4.97
CA SER A 81 9.15 6.03 5.74
C SER A 81 9.37 4.84 6.69
N ASP A 82 10.57 4.73 7.26
CA ASP A 82 10.83 3.80 8.37
C ASP A 82 10.47 4.40 9.75
N GLY A 83 9.91 5.62 9.77
CA GLY A 83 9.50 6.31 10.99
C GLY A 83 8.02 6.09 11.31
N VAL A 84 7.67 6.25 12.58
CA VAL A 84 6.28 6.37 13.02
C VAL A 84 5.85 7.81 12.84
N ILE A 85 4.72 8.04 12.15
CA ILE A 85 4.10 9.35 12.02
C ILE A 85 3.20 9.54 13.24
N GLY A 86 3.56 10.46 14.14
CA GLY A 86 2.79 10.76 15.34
C GLY A 86 1.40 11.29 15.02
N TRP A 87 0.43 11.05 15.91
CA TRP A 87 -0.93 11.57 15.74
C TRP A 87 -0.99 13.10 15.64
N ASP A 88 -0.08 13.79 16.33
CA ASP A 88 0.05 15.25 16.27
C ASP A 88 0.52 15.74 14.90
N GLY A 89 1.24 14.92 14.13
CA GLY A 89 1.68 15.27 12.78
C GLY A 89 0.64 15.04 11.69
N ILE A 90 -0.54 14.48 12.03
CA ILE A 90 -1.61 14.14 11.08
C ILE A 90 -2.73 15.17 11.22
N SER A 91 -2.80 16.10 10.26
CA SER A 91 -3.83 17.15 10.24
C SER A 91 -5.21 16.56 9.91
N GLU A 92 -5.28 15.76 8.86
CA GLU A 92 -6.51 15.20 8.34
C GLU A 92 -6.35 13.75 7.88
N VAL A 93 -7.42 12.98 8.05
CA VAL A 93 -7.54 11.62 7.52
C VAL A 93 -8.74 11.63 6.58
N SER A 94 -8.50 11.45 5.30
CA SER A 94 -9.54 11.35 4.28
C SER A 94 -9.52 9.96 3.63
N THR A 95 -10.61 9.61 2.95
CA THR A 95 -10.73 8.32 2.26
C THR A 95 -10.88 8.57 0.78
N TRP A 96 -10.01 7.95 -0.03
CA TRP A 96 -10.09 8.03 -1.47
C TRP A 96 -10.56 6.70 -2.05
N HIS A 97 -11.51 6.74 -2.97
CA HIS A 97 -12.01 5.55 -3.66
C HIS A 97 -11.74 5.67 -5.16
N HIS A 98 -11.04 4.68 -5.71
CA HIS A 98 -10.74 4.64 -7.15
C HIS A 98 -10.84 3.21 -7.68
N ARG A 99 -11.68 3.00 -8.71
CA ARG A 99 -11.83 1.73 -9.44
C ARG A 99 -12.03 0.50 -8.52
N GLY A 100 -12.87 0.63 -7.48
CA GLY A 100 -13.16 -0.46 -6.53
C GLY A 100 -12.10 -0.66 -5.45
N GLN A 101 -11.05 0.15 -5.42
CA GLN A 101 -10.04 0.15 -4.37
C GLN A 101 -10.23 1.36 -3.45
N ARG A 102 -10.20 1.10 -2.13
CA ARG A 102 -10.30 2.11 -1.08
C ARG A 102 -8.92 2.39 -0.51
N PHE A 103 -8.57 3.66 -0.41
CA PHE A 103 -7.31 4.16 0.10
C PHE A 103 -7.57 5.09 1.28
N ILE A 104 -6.75 4.97 2.33
CA ILE A 104 -6.77 5.91 3.44
C ILE A 104 -5.69 6.94 3.14
N ILE A 105 -6.05 8.22 3.08
CA ILE A 105 -5.16 9.31 2.76
C ILE A 105 -4.89 10.07 4.06
N LEU A 106 -3.62 10.15 4.45
CA LEU A 106 -3.19 10.97 5.58
C LEU A 106 -2.62 12.27 5.04
N SER A 107 -3.16 13.39 5.51
CA SER A 107 -2.60 14.72 5.31
C SER A 107 -1.68 15.03 6.49
N LEU A 108 -0.44 15.41 6.19
CA LEU A 108 0.56 15.72 7.21
C LEU A 108 0.56 17.24 7.46
N GLU A 109 0.73 17.65 8.70
CA GLU A 109 0.81 19.07 9.05
C GLU A 109 2.16 19.67 8.65
N ASP A 110 3.26 18.94 8.87
CA ASP A 110 4.59 19.33 8.41
C ASP A 110 5.33 18.18 7.70
N ARG A 111 5.52 18.34 6.39
CA ARG A 111 6.23 17.39 5.53
C ARG A 111 7.73 17.32 5.85
N ALA A 112 8.32 18.40 6.36
CA ALA A 112 9.76 18.45 6.62
C ALA A 112 10.16 17.49 7.74
N VAL A 113 9.24 17.23 8.68
CA VAL A 113 9.44 16.31 9.80
C VAL A 113 9.34 14.84 9.38
N HIS A 114 8.57 14.54 8.32
CA HIS A 114 8.35 13.19 7.81
C HIS A 114 8.56 13.08 6.30
N PRO A 115 9.82 13.19 5.81
CA PRO A 115 10.11 13.14 4.39
C PRO A 115 9.77 11.76 3.80
N PRO A 116 9.20 11.72 2.58
CA PRO A 116 9.00 10.47 1.87
C PRO A 116 10.35 9.81 1.57
N ARG A 117 10.37 8.48 1.56
CA ARG A 117 11.54 7.70 1.16
C ARG A 117 12.08 8.18 -0.21
N PRO A 118 13.41 8.32 -0.36
CA PRO A 118 14.00 8.67 -1.64
C PRO A 118 13.65 7.61 -2.70
N GLY A 119 13.35 8.06 -3.92
CA GLY A 119 12.93 7.21 -5.04
C GLY A 119 11.46 7.43 -5.44
N LEU A 120 10.75 6.35 -5.76
CA LEU A 120 9.37 6.39 -6.26
C LEU A 120 8.40 7.06 -5.28
N ALA A 121 8.60 6.92 -3.96
CA ALA A 121 7.76 7.58 -2.96
C ALA A 121 7.93 9.10 -3.01
N ALA A 122 9.16 9.62 -3.02
CA ALA A 122 9.42 11.05 -3.18
C ALA A 122 8.90 11.62 -4.51
N TRP A 123 9.04 10.87 -5.61
CA TRP A 123 8.54 11.28 -6.92
C TRP A 123 7.01 11.34 -6.99
N THR A 124 6.32 10.32 -6.45
CA THR A 124 4.86 10.27 -6.45
C THR A 124 4.21 11.16 -5.39
N ALA A 125 4.95 11.60 -4.37
CA ALA A 125 4.42 12.42 -3.28
C ALA A 125 3.78 13.74 -3.77
N GLY A 126 4.27 14.35 -4.86
CA GLY A 126 3.64 15.56 -5.44
C GLY A 126 2.38 15.26 -6.25
N ILE A 127 2.35 14.09 -6.89
CA ILE A 127 1.23 13.61 -7.72
C ILE A 127 0.08 13.12 -6.83
N ASN A 128 0.39 12.41 -5.75
CA ASN A 128 -0.59 11.88 -4.80
C ASN A 128 -1.42 13.00 -4.17
N ARG A 129 -0.80 14.13 -3.79
CA ARG A 129 -1.53 15.27 -3.25
C ARG A 129 -2.50 15.87 -4.25
N ARG A 130 -2.09 16.01 -5.52
CA ARG A 130 -2.96 16.53 -6.58
C ARG A 130 -4.14 15.61 -6.89
N LEU A 131 -3.95 14.30 -6.76
CA LEU A 131 -4.98 13.31 -7.09
C LEU A 131 -5.89 12.94 -5.92
N THR A 132 -5.35 12.91 -4.70
CA THR A 132 -6.04 12.36 -3.51
C THR A 132 -6.29 13.39 -2.41
N GLY A 133 -5.72 14.59 -2.54
CA GLY A 133 -5.88 15.67 -1.55
C GLY A 133 -4.97 15.58 -0.33
N GLY A 134 -4.19 14.50 -0.16
CA GLY A 134 -3.26 14.36 0.97
C GLY A 134 -1.90 13.74 0.60
N ASP A 135 -1.04 13.58 1.60
CA ASP A 135 0.38 13.28 1.39
C ASP A 135 0.67 11.79 1.32
N VAL A 136 0.04 11.00 2.19
CA VAL A 136 0.38 9.58 2.37
C VAL A 136 -0.82 8.70 2.01
N PRO A 137 -0.85 8.11 0.80
CA PRO A 137 -1.85 7.11 0.45
C PRO A 137 -1.49 5.75 1.05
N ILE A 138 -2.38 5.23 1.90
CA ILE A 138 -2.32 3.89 2.47
C ILE A 138 -3.29 3.01 1.70
N ALA A 139 -2.74 2.15 0.85
CA ALA A 139 -3.47 1.10 0.16
C ALA A 139 -3.41 -0.19 0.97
N LEU A 140 -4.56 -0.76 1.31
CA LEU A 140 -4.66 -2.07 1.99
C LEU A 140 -4.84 -3.23 0.99
N THR A 141 -4.73 -2.96 -0.30
CA THR A 141 -4.85 -3.94 -1.38
C THR A 141 -3.80 -5.05 -1.22
N GLY A 142 -4.26 -6.30 -1.08
CA GLY A 142 -3.38 -7.47 -0.90
C GLY A 142 -2.89 -7.67 0.53
N MET A 143 -3.37 -6.90 1.52
CA MET A 143 -3.06 -7.13 2.93
C MET A 143 -4.00 -8.18 3.55
N ASP A 144 -3.59 -8.70 4.70
CA ASP A 144 -4.32 -9.65 5.55
C ASP A 144 -5.50 -8.99 6.30
N ARG A 145 -5.40 -7.69 6.58
CA ARG A 145 -6.45 -6.87 7.19
C ARG A 145 -7.21 -6.02 6.18
N GLY A 146 -8.48 -5.72 6.51
CA GLY A 146 -9.39 -4.93 5.66
C GLY A 146 -9.28 -3.42 5.87
N PHE A 147 -9.81 -2.67 4.90
CA PHE A 147 -9.95 -1.21 4.96
C PHE A 147 -10.74 -0.75 6.19
N ASP A 148 -11.90 -1.36 6.43
CA ASP A 148 -12.81 -0.94 7.49
C ASP A 148 -12.18 -1.12 8.88
N GLU A 149 -11.41 -2.21 9.10
CA GLU A 149 -10.67 -2.42 10.35
C GLU A 149 -9.55 -1.40 10.55
N ALA A 150 -8.79 -1.09 9.48
CA ALA A 150 -7.73 -0.10 9.56
C ALA A 150 -8.27 1.31 9.83
N PHE A 151 -9.39 1.67 9.17
CA PHE A 151 -10.05 2.95 9.36
C PHE A 151 -10.62 3.08 10.78
N ALA A 152 -11.29 2.05 11.28
CA ALA A 152 -11.79 2.02 12.66
C ALA A 152 -10.65 2.12 13.69
N ALA A 153 -9.51 1.48 13.44
CA ALA A 153 -8.33 1.61 14.29
C ALA A 153 -7.79 3.05 14.31
N ILE A 154 -7.70 3.70 13.14
CA ILE A 154 -7.25 5.10 13.05
C ILE A 154 -8.20 6.02 13.81
N GLU A 155 -9.50 5.87 13.64
CA GLU A 155 -10.50 6.70 14.31
C GLU A 155 -10.45 6.52 15.83
N HIS A 156 -10.30 5.27 16.30
CA HIS A 156 -10.17 4.95 17.73
C HIS A 156 -8.93 5.59 18.36
N PHE A 157 -7.76 5.44 17.76
CA PHE A 157 -6.51 5.98 18.31
C PHE A 157 -6.42 7.50 18.17
N ARG A 158 -6.95 8.08 17.08
CA ARG A 158 -7.02 9.55 16.90
C ARG A 158 -7.90 10.20 17.97
N LYS A 159 -9.05 9.59 18.28
CA LYS A 159 -9.94 10.07 19.34
C LYS A 159 -9.25 10.00 20.70
N ALA A 160 -8.62 8.87 21.03
CA ALA A 160 -7.88 8.70 22.26
C ALA A 160 -6.70 9.68 22.41
N ALA A 161 -5.98 9.98 21.33
CA ALA A 161 -4.89 10.96 21.34
C ALA A 161 -5.39 12.38 21.61
N ARG A 162 -6.53 12.78 21.01
CA ARG A 162 -7.15 14.09 21.24
C ARG A 162 -7.70 14.24 22.67
N GLU A 163 -8.32 13.19 23.19
CA GLU A 163 -8.83 13.18 24.58
C GLU A 163 -7.68 13.23 25.60
N GLY A 164 -6.59 12.49 25.35
CA GLY A 164 -5.38 12.54 26.17
C GLY A 164 -4.69 13.92 26.15
N SER A 165 -4.68 14.61 25.01
CA SER A 165 -4.15 15.98 24.90
C SER A 165 -5.01 17.02 25.61
N SER A 166 -6.32 16.79 25.75
CA SER A 166 -7.23 17.69 26.47
C SER A 166 -7.22 17.51 27.99
N ALA A 167 -6.62 16.42 28.49
CA ALA A 167 -6.59 16.05 29.90
C ALA A 167 -5.31 16.45 30.64
N SER A 168 -4.46 17.30 30.05
CA SER A 168 -3.32 17.91 30.74
C SER A 168 -3.69 19.35 31.14
N PRO A 169 -4.12 19.62 32.39
CA PRO A 169 -4.07 20.97 32.93
C PRO A 169 -2.60 21.36 33.01
N GLY A 170 -2.25 22.51 32.44
CA GLY A 170 -0.91 23.08 32.55
C GLY A 170 -0.48 23.28 34.01
N PRO A 171 0.84 23.31 34.29
CA PRO A 171 1.34 23.72 35.60
C PRO A 171 0.95 25.16 35.94
#